data_AF-A0A4Q6I989-F1
#
_entry.id   AF-A0A4Q6I989-F1
#
_cell.length_a   1.000
_cell.length_b   1.000
_cell.length_c   1.000
_cell.angle_alpha   90.00
_cell.angle_beta   90.00
_cell.angle_gamma   90.00
#
_symmetry.space_group_name_H-M   'P 1'
#
loop_
_entity.id
_entity.type
_entity.pdbx_description
1 polymer ?
#
loop_
_entity_poly.entity_id
_entity_poly.type
_entity_poly.pdbx_seq_one_letter_code
_entity_poly.pdbx_strand_id
1 'polypeptide(L)'
;GDHILDRPRNAPTRTAFGVAWITLYMITLVGGGNDLIATHFHLSINAVTWFVRIGFFAGPIIAFIVTKRICLGLQRRDRDKVLHGRENGTIKRLPHGEFIEVHEPLSQEQLHTITAHEQYQPAEIGPAVDEHGVERKVKGSEKLRAKLSKAYYGEDAQIPKPTVEEYKEITSGHGHH
;
A
#
# COMPACT_ATOMS: atom_id res chain seq x y z
N GLY A 1 -16.12 5.36 13.32
CA GLY A 1 -16.27 6.51 12.40
C GLY A 1 -16.31 6.00 10.98
N ASP A 2 -17.16 5.00 10.70
CA ASP A 2 -16.89 4.02 9.63
C ASP A 2 -17.77 4.27 8.41
N HIS A 3 -18.03 5.53 8.09
CA HIS A 3 -18.91 5.93 6.99
C HIS A 3 -18.16 6.42 5.75
N ILE A 4 -16.82 6.49 5.81
CA ILE A 4 -15.98 6.94 4.69
C ILE A 4 -15.31 5.72 4.04
N LEU A 5 -15.45 5.64 2.71
CA LEU A 5 -14.78 4.61 1.92
C LEU A 5 -13.27 4.79 1.97
N ASP A 6 -12.58 3.72 2.30
CA ASP A 6 -11.13 3.70 2.32
C ASP A 6 -10.55 3.66 0.90
N ARG A 7 -9.50 4.45 0.66
CA ARG A 7 -8.85 4.49 -0.66
C ARG A 7 -8.08 3.19 -0.86
N PRO A 8 -8.06 2.59 -2.07
CA PRO A 8 -7.32 1.35 -2.31
C PRO A 8 -5.83 1.41 -1.89
N ARG A 9 -5.18 2.57 -2.04
CA ARG A 9 -3.79 2.76 -1.62
C ARG A 9 -3.57 2.68 -0.10
N ASN A 10 -4.61 2.87 0.72
CA ASN A 10 -4.53 2.87 2.19
C ASN A 10 -4.61 1.45 2.79
N ALA A 11 -5.04 0.46 2.01
CA ALA A 11 -5.03 -0.94 2.42
C ALA A 11 -4.23 -1.81 1.41
N PRO A 12 -2.90 -1.65 1.32
CA PRO A 12 -2.07 -2.25 0.27
C PRO A 12 -2.26 -3.76 0.14
N THR A 13 -2.26 -4.47 1.26
CA THR A 13 -2.41 -5.93 1.29
C THR A 13 -3.82 -6.36 0.84
N ARG A 14 -4.87 -5.66 1.29
CA ARG A 14 -6.27 -5.92 0.90
C ARG A 14 -6.45 -5.73 -0.60
N THR A 15 -5.96 -4.60 -1.11
CA THR A 15 -6.07 -4.24 -2.53
C THR A 15 -5.27 -5.20 -3.40
N ALA A 16 -4.07 -5.59 -2.98
CA ALA A 16 -3.26 -6.58 -3.68
C ALA A 16 -3.96 -7.95 -3.78
N PHE A 17 -4.61 -8.42 -2.71
CA PHE A 17 -5.42 -9.64 -2.78
C PHE A 17 -6.61 -9.49 -3.74
N GLY A 18 -7.30 -8.37 -3.71
CA GLY A 18 -8.41 -8.09 -4.64
C GLY A 18 -7.95 -8.17 -6.10
N VAL A 19 -6.83 -7.52 -6.44
CA VAL A 19 -6.27 -7.54 -7.79
C VAL A 19 -5.76 -8.94 -8.17
N ALA A 20 -5.17 -9.69 -7.23
CA ALA A 20 -4.76 -11.07 -7.48
C ALA A 20 -5.94 -11.98 -7.84
N TRP A 21 -7.08 -11.84 -7.15
CA TRP A 21 -8.30 -12.57 -7.47
C TRP A 21 -8.91 -12.17 -8.81
N ILE A 22 -8.95 -10.87 -9.12
CA ILE A 22 -9.39 -10.39 -10.43
C ILE A 22 -8.49 -10.95 -11.53
N THR A 23 -7.17 -10.96 -11.32
CA THR A 23 -6.21 -11.52 -12.27
C THR A 23 -6.46 -13.00 -12.50
N LEU A 24 -6.66 -13.77 -11.43
CA LEU A 24 -7.00 -15.19 -11.53
C LEU A 24 -8.29 -15.39 -12.33
N TYR A 25 -9.34 -14.63 -12.02
CA TYR A 25 -10.62 -14.68 -12.72
C TYR A 25 -10.43 -14.43 -14.23
N MET A 26 -9.67 -13.39 -14.60
CA MET A 26 -9.40 -13.08 -16.01
C MET A 26 -8.64 -14.21 -16.71
N ILE A 27 -7.66 -14.83 -16.05
CA ILE A 27 -6.92 -15.98 -16.61
C ILE A 27 -7.83 -17.18 -16.81
N THR A 28 -8.68 -17.50 -15.82
CA THR A 28 -9.63 -18.61 -15.94
C THR A 28 -10.71 -18.34 -16.98
N LEU A 29 -11.12 -17.08 -17.13
CA LEU A 29 -12.06 -16.65 -18.18
C LEU A 29 -11.45 -16.87 -19.57
N VAL A 30 -10.18 -16.48 -19.77
CA VAL A 30 -9.43 -16.76 -21.01
C VAL A 30 -9.32 -18.27 -21.25
N GLY A 31 -9.06 -19.06 -20.20
CA GLY A 31 -9.03 -20.51 -20.29
C GLY A 31 -10.37 -21.15 -20.65
N GLY A 32 -11.49 -20.60 -20.14
CA GLY A 32 -12.84 -21.04 -20.52
C GLY A 32 -13.20 -20.70 -21.96
N GLY A 33 -12.67 -19.60 -22.49
CA GLY A 33 -12.84 -19.16 -23.89
C GLY A 33 -11.70 -19.56 -24.83
N ASN A 34 -10.91 -20.57 -24.48
CA ASN A 34 -9.64 -20.90 -25.16
C ASN A 34 -9.78 -20.99 -26.70
N ASP A 35 -10.77 -21.71 -27.22
CA ASP A 35 -10.95 -21.89 -28.67
C ASP A 35 -11.31 -20.58 -29.40
N LEU A 36 -12.11 -19.71 -28.75
CA LEU A 36 -12.43 -18.38 -29.27
C LEU A 36 -11.20 -17.47 -29.31
N ILE A 37 -10.38 -17.51 -28.24
CA ILE A 37 -9.12 -16.76 -28.17
C ILE A 37 -8.13 -17.27 -29.22
N ALA A 38 -7.99 -18.58 -29.36
CA ALA A 38 -7.11 -19.20 -30.34
C ALA A 38 -7.49 -18.79 -31.77
N THR A 39 -8.77 -18.84 -32.10
CA THR A 39 -9.26 -18.48 -33.44
C THR A 39 -9.20 -16.97 -33.74
N HIS A 40 -9.57 -16.10 -32.79
CA HIS A 40 -9.50 -14.64 -33.00
C HIS A 40 -8.07 -14.12 -33.12
N PHE A 41 -7.16 -14.62 -32.28
CA PHE A 41 -5.78 -14.16 -32.24
C PHE A 41 -4.81 -15.02 -33.06
N HIS A 42 -5.35 -15.99 -33.81
CA HIS A 42 -4.56 -16.88 -34.67
C HIS A 42 -3.44 -17.61 -33.91
N LEU A 43 -3.73 -17.99 -32.65
CA LEU A 43 -2.82 -18.70 -31.75
C LEU A 43 -3.13 -20.21 -31.78
N SER A 44 -2.13 -21.04 -31.46
CA SER A 44 -2.42 -22.45 -31.22
C SER A 44 -3.15 -22.62 -29.89
N ILE A 45 -4.11 -23.54 -29.85
CA ILE A 45 -4.82 -23.94 -28.61
C ILE A 45 -3.82 -24.38 -27.53
N ASN A 46 -2.73 -25.05 -27.94
CA ASN A 46 -1.66 -25.46 -27.03
C ASN A 46 -0.95 -24.25 -26.39
N ALA A 47 -0.69 -23.18 -27.15
CA ALA A 47 -0.06 -21.97 -26.62
C ALA A 47 -0.94 -21.30 -25.57
N VAL A 48 -2.24 -21.14 -25.85
CA VAL A 48 -3.19 -20.55 -24.90
C VAL A 48 -3.35 -21.43 -23.66
N THR A 49 -3.37 -22.76 -23.82
CA THR A 49 -3.43 -23.71 -22.70
C THR A 49 -2.20 -23.58 -21.79
N TRP A 50 -1.00 -23.50 -22.36
CA TRP A 50 0.23 -23.32 -21.58
C TRP A 50 0.27 -21.97 -20.88
N PHE A 51 -0.18 -20.91 -21.54
CA PHE A 51 -0.32 -19.60 -20.93
C PHE A 51 -1.24 -19.65 -19.70
N VAL A 52 -2.43 -20.25 -19.81
CA VAL A 52 -3.38 -20.37 -18.70
C VAL A 52 -2.78 -21.20 -17.56
N ARG A 53 -2.11 -22.32 -17.85
CA ARG A 53 -1.48 -23.18 -16.84
C ARG A 53 -0.44 -22.44 -16.01
N ILE A 54 0.45 -21.71 -16.67
CA ILE A 54 1.50 -20.95 -15.99
C ILE A 54 0.89 -19.72 -15.29
N GLY A 55 0.04 -18.99 -16.02
CA GLY A 55 -0.63 -17.78 -15.54
C GLY A 55 -1.47 -18.03 -14.30
N PHE A 56 -2.19 -19.15 -14.21
CA PHE A 56 -3.03 -19.50 -13.06
C PHE A 56 -2.27 -19.41 -11.73
N PHE A 57 -1.01 -19.86 -11.71
CA PHE A 57 -0.16 -19.79 -10.52
C PHE A 57 0.65 -18.49 -10.46
N ALA A 58 1.29 -18.10 -11.55
CA ALA A 58 2.23 -16.97 -11.56
C ALA A 58 1.51 -15.60 -11.56
N GLY A 59 0.42 -15.47 -12.30
CA GLY A 59 -0.33 -14.23 -12.50
C GLY A 59 -0.80 -13.59 -11.20
N PRO A 60 -1.54 -14.28 -10.33
CA PRO A 60 -1.99 -13.73 -9.05
C PRO A 60 -0.84 -13.31 -8.13
N ILE A 61 0.25 -14.08 -8.11
CA ILE A 61 1.44 -13.77 -7.29
C ILE A 61 2.10 -12.48 -7.79
N ILE A 62 2.33 -12.36 -9.10
CA ILE A 62 2.93 -11.16 -9.69
C ILE A 62 2.01 -9.96 -9.48
N ALA A 63 0.72 -10.10 -9.74
CA ALA A 63 -0.28 -9.05 -9.57
C ALA A 63 -0.34 -8.55 -8.12
N PHE A 64 -0.28 -9.46 -7.15
CA PHE A 64 -0.21 -9.11 -5.73
C PHE A 64 1.03 -8.27 -5.42
N ILE A 65 2.22 -8.73 -5.82
CA ILE A 65 3.49 -8.05 -5.52
C ILE A 65 3.52 -6.66 -6.14
N VAL A 66 3.17 -6.56 -7.42
CA VAL A 66 3.16 -5.28 -8.16
C VAL A 66 2.16 -4.31 -7.54
N THR A 67 0.92 -4.75 -7.29
CA THR A 67 -0.11 -3.91 -6.70
C THR A 67 0.29 -3.41 -5.32
N LYS A 68 0.80 -4.29 -4.45
CA LYS A 68 1.26 -3.92 -3.12
C LYS A 68 2.37 -2.86 -3.20
N ARG A 69 3.35 -3.03 -4.10
CA ARG A 69 4.45 -2.07 -4.30
C ARG A 69 3.95 -0.72 -4.80
N ILE A 70 2.98 -0.70 -5.72
CA ILE A 70 2.36 0.53 -6.21
C ILE A 70 1.64 1.26 -5.07
N CYS A 71 0.82 0.54 -4.29
CA CYS A 71 0.12 1.14 -3.15
C CYS A 71 1.08 1.76 -2.14
N LEU A 72 2.17 1.06 -1.79
CA LEU A 72 3.20 1.58 -0.89
C LEU A 72 3.92 2.80 -1.48
N GLY A 73 4.25 2.79 -2.78
CA GLY A 73 4.84 3.94 -3.46
C GLY A 73 3.92 5.17 -3.45
N LEU A 74 2.62 4.95 -3.64
CA LEU A 74 1.60 6.00 -3.53
C LEU A 74 1.48 6.55 -2.10
N GLN A 75 1.53 5.68 -1.08
CA GLN A 75 1.53 6.11 0.32
C GLN A 75 2.78 6.95 0.66
N ARG A 76 3.97 6.57 0.18
CA ARG A 76 5.19 7.38 0.36
C ARG A 76 5.02 8.76 -0.27
N ARG A 77 4.55 8.81 -1.52
CA ARG A 77 4.30 10.08 -2.19
C ARG A 77 3.27 10.94 -1.45
N ASP A 78 2.22 10.33 -0.92
CA ASP A 78 1.21 11.03 -0.13
C ASP A 78 1.79 11.54 1.20
N ARG A 79 2.67 10.77 1.87
CA ARG A 79 3.45 11.20 3.05
C ARG A 79 4.35 12.40 2.72
N ASP A 80 5.10 12.31 1.63
CA ASP A 80 6.05 13.36 1.22
C ASP A 80 5.33 14.66 0.90
N LYS A 81 4.17 14.58 0.24
CA LYS A 81 3.31 15.74 -0.02
C LYS A 81 2.87 16.41 1.29
N VAL A 82 2.42 15.64 2.27
CA VAL A 82 2.01 16.22 3.56
C VAL A 82 3.17 16.93 4.24
N LEU A 83 4.37 16.36 4.21
CA LEU A 83 5.54 16.91 4.90
C LEU A 83 6.17 18.11 4.17
N HIS A 84 6.23 18.07 2.83
CA HIS A 84 6.99 19.05 2.04
C HIS A 84 6.10 20.00 1.23
N GLY A 85 4.79 19.76 1.18
CA GLY A 85 3.87 20.50 0.33
C GLY A 85 3.77 19.94 -1.10
N ARG A 86 3.02 20.64 -1.95
CA ARG A 86 2.88 20.32 -3.38
C ARG A 86 3.87 21.13 -4.21
N GLU A 87 4.43 20.47 -5.23
CA GLU A 87 5.15 21.12 -6.32
C GLU A 87 4.23 22.14 -7.00
N ASN A 88 4.62 23.43 -7.03
CA ASN A 88 3.88 24.48 -7.73
C ASN A 88 4.47 24.78 -9.12
N GLY A 89 5.47 23.99 -9.57
CA GLY A 89 6.18 24.18 -10.84
C GLY A 89 6.96 25.49 -10.94
N THR A 90 7.09 26.23 -9.83
CA THR A 90 7.79 27.52 -9.78
C THR A 90 9.21 27.30 -9.29
N ILE A 91 10.17 27.43 -10.19
CA ILE A 91 11.60 27.37 -9.87
C ILE A 91 12.09 28.80 -9.60
N LYS A 92 12.62 29.05 -8.40
CA LYS A 92 13.26 30.32 -8.06
C LYS A 92 14.77 30.16 -8.04
N ARG A 93 15.47 31.09 -8.69
CA ARG A 93 16.93 31.21 -8.61
C ARG A 93 17.30 32.12 -7.45
N LEU A 94 18.12 31.62 -6.53
CA LEU A 94 18.62 32.36 -5.38
C LEU A 94 19.78 33.29 -5.77
N PRO A 95 20.08 34.33 -4.95
CA PRO A 95 21.15 35.29 -5.25
C PRO A 95 22.54 34.67 -5.45
N HIS A 96 22.81 33.52 -4.82
CA HIS A 96 24.03 32.73 -4.96
C HIS A 96 24.02 31.74 -6.14
N GLY A 97 22.96 31.75 -6.95
CA GLY A 97 22.86 30.99 -8.20
C GLY A 97 22.20 29.62 -8.11
N GLU A 98 21.84 29.16 -6.91
CA GLU A 98 21.11 27.91 -6.69
C GLU A 98 19.65 28.01 -7.16
N PHE A 99 19.09 26.91 -7.66
CA PHE A 99 17.68 26.83 -8.04
C PHE A 99 16.91 26.02 -7.01
N ILE A 100 15.86 26.60 -6.43
CA ILE A 100 14.95 25.93 -5.50
C ILE A 100 13.55 25.82 -6.10
N GLU A 101 12.91 24.69 -5.86
CA GLU A 101 11.50 24.49 -6.20
C GLU A 101 10.62 24.93 -5.03
N VAL A 102 9.77 25.93 -5.29
CA VAL A 102 8.87 26.45 -4.27
C VAL A 102 7.71 25.47 -4.09
N HIS A 103 7.67 24.85 -2.92
CA HIS A 103 6.55 24.02 -2.51
C HIS A 103 5.51 24.87 -1.78
N GLU A 104 4.24 24.63 -2.10
CA GLU A 104 3.13 25.26 -1.38
C GLU A 104 2.51 24.25 -0.39
N PRO A 105 2.21 24.64 0.85
CA PRO A 105 1.52 23.74 1.77
C PRO A 105 0.16 23.31 1.18
N LEU A 106 -0.27 22.09 1.51
CA LEU A 106 -1.60 21.62 1.12
C LEU A 106 -2.69 22.36 1.90
N SER A 107 -3.86 22.48 1.28
CA SER A 107 -5.04 22.97 1.99
C SER A 107 -5.45 21.97 3.08
N GLN A 108 -6.17 22.44 4.10
CA GLN A 108 -6.63 21.56 5.18
C GLN A 108 -7.50 20.41 4.69
N GLU A 109 -8.34 20.64 3.68
CA GLU A 109 -9.15 19.58 3.06
C GLU A 109 -8.28 18.50 2.40
N GLN A 110 -7.20 18.90 1.74
CA GLN A 110 -6.26 17.97 1.11
C GLN A 110 -5.47 17.17 2.15
N LEU A 111 -5.00 17.83 3.21
CA LEU A 111 -4.34 17.16 4.34
C LEU A 111 -5.28 16.14 4.99
N HIS A 112 -6.53 16.53 5.25
CA HIS A 112 -7.54 15.63 5.80
C HIS A 112 -7.80 14.44 4.88
N THR A 113 -7.98 14.65 3.57
CA THR A 113 -8.23 13.58 2.60
C THR A 113 -7.12 12.51 2.57
N ILE A 114 -5.87 12.92 2.81
CA ILE A 114 -4.72 12.02 2.77
C ILE A 114 -4.52 11.31 4.13
N THR A 115 -4.78 12.01 5.24
CA THR A 115 -4.44 11.53 6.59
C THR A 115 -5.60 10.88 7.36
N ALA A 116 -6.85 11.14 6.95
CA ALA A 116 -8.08 10.66 7.60
C ALA A 116 -8.43 9.19 7.29
N HIS A 117 -7.42 8.31 7.27
CA HIS A 117 -7.61 6.87 7.16
C HIS A 117 -7.05 6.17 8.40
N GLU A 118 -7.68 5.08 8.84
CA GLU A 118 -7.16 4.28 9.95
C GLU A 118 -5.93 3.47 9.52
N GLN A 119 -4.94 3.38 10.40
CA GLN A 119 -3.80 2.47 10.26
C GLN A 119 -3.81 1.52 11.45
N TYR A 120 -4.26 0.30 11.22
CA TYR A 120 -4.26 -0.74 12.24
C TYR A 120 -2.82 -1.11 12.60
N GLN A 121 -2.59 -1.40 13.88
CA GLN A 121 -1.31 -1.92 14.34
C GLN A 121 -1.32 -3.45 14.36
N PRO A 122 -0.16 -4.09 14.13
CA PRO A 122 -0.03 -5.54 14.31
C PRO A 122 -0.49 -5.99 15.69
N ALA A 123 -1.20 -7.10 15.73
CA ALA A 123 -1.63 -7.71 16.99
C ALA A 123 -0.41 -8.17 17.80
N GLU A 124 -0.29 -7.65 19.01
CA GLU A 124 0.73 -8.09 19.96
C GLU A 124 0.34 -9.43 20.59
N ILE A 125 1.35 -10.25 20.87
CA ILE A 125 1.19 -11.41 21.74
C ILE A 125 1.25 -10.83 23.15
N GLY A 126 0.13 -10.89 23.88
CA GLY A 126 0.05 -10.41 25.27
C GLY A 126 1.14 -11.02 26.17
N PRO A 127 1.31 -10.49 27.39
CA PRO A 127 2.43 -10.84 28.25
C PRO A 127 2.55 -12.35 28.44
N ALA A 128 3.81 -12.83 28.41
CA ALA A 128 4.14 -14.24 28.59
C ALA A 128 3.90 -14.74 30.03
N VAL A 129 3.59 -13.82 30.94
CA VAL A 129 3.28 -14.06 32.33
C VAL A 129 1.88 -13.51 32.59
N ASP A 130 1.02 -14.30 33.23
CA ASP A 130 -0.31 -13.85 33.62
C ASP A 130 -0.26 -12.88 34.81
N GLU A 131 -1.43 -12.32 35.18
CA GLU A 131 -1.57 -11.38 36.29
C GLU A 131 -1.15 -11.96 37.66
N HIS A 132 -0.96 -13.28 37.75
CA HIS A 132 -0.58 -14.00 38.96
C HIS A 132 0.87 -14.50 38.94
N GLY A 133 1.67 -14.10 37.94
CA GLY A 133 3.09 -14.45 37.85
C GLY A 133 3.37 -15.83 37.25
N VAL A 134 2.36 -16.51 36.70
CA VAL A 134 2.51 -17.84 36.08
C VAL A 134 2.84 -17.68 34.60
N GLU A 135 3.88 -18.38 34.14
CA GLU A 135 4.24 -18.41 32.73
C GLU A 135 3.11 -19.02 31.89
N ARG A 136 2.52 -18.18 31.04
CA ARG A 136 1.49 -18.58 30.10
C ARG A 136 2.12 -19.22 28.88
N LYS A 137 1.74 -20.46 28.58
CA LYS A 137 2.08 -21.10 27.30
C LYS A 137 1.29 -20.46 26.15
N VAL A 138 1.94 -19.60 25.38
CA VAL A 138 1.38 -19.00 24.17
C VAL A 138 1.01 -20.09 23.15
N LYS A 139 -0.26 -20.14 22.74
CA LYS A 139 -0.75 -21.16 21.81
C LYS A 139 -0.17 -20.93 20.40
N GLY A 140 0.03 -22.00 19.64
CA GLY A 140 0.53 -21.90 18.25
C GLY A 140 -0.37 -21.05 17.34
N SER A 141 -1.69 -21.08 17.57
CA SER A 141 -2.65 -20.24 16.86
C SER A 141 -2.47 -18.74 17.14
N GLU A 142 -2.10 -18.36 18.36
CA GLU A 142 -1.83 -16.96 18.71
C GLU A 142 -0.56 -16.46 18.02
N LYS A 143 0.48 -17.30 17.97
CA LYS A 143 1.71 -17.01 17.23
C LYS A 143 1.42 -16.83 15.74
N LEU A 144 0.60 -17.70 15.15
CA LEU A 144 0.19 -17.59 13.75
C LEU A 144 -0.61 -16.31 13.50
N ARG A 145 -1.58 -15.98 14.36
CA ARG A 145 -2.38 -14.76 14.26
C ARG A 145 -1.52 -13.51 14.32
N ALA A 146 -0.59 -13.44 15.28
CA ALA A 146 0.34 -12.34 15.41
C ALA A 146 1.25 -12.21 14.18
N LYS A 147 1.76 -13.33 13.64
CA LYS A 147 2.57 -13.34 12.42
C LYS A 147 1.79 -12.83 11.20
N LEU A 148 0.56 -13.30 11.01
CA LEU A 148 -0.31 -12.86 9.92
C LEU A 148 -0.67 -11.37 10.07
N SER A 149 -0.97 -10.93 11.28
CA SER A 149 -1.25 -9.53 11.58
C SER A 149 -0.03 -8.64 11.31
N LYS A 150 1.18 -9.07 11.70
CA LYS A 150 2.44 -8.40 11.36
C LYS A 150 2.68 -8.36 9.84
N ALA A 151 2.37 -9.43 9.12
CA ALA A 151 2.50 -9.43 7.66
C ALA A 151 1.51 -8.48 6.97
N TYR A 152 0.33 -8.26 7.57
CA TYR A 152 -0.74 -7.45 7.01
C TYR A 152 -0.64 -5.96 7.37
N TYR A 153 -0.20 -5.64 8.60
CA TYR A 153 -0.17 -4.30 9.20
C TYR A 153 1.22 -3.85 9.67
N GLY A 154 2.26 -4.66 9.50
CA GLY A 154 3.61 -4.31 9.91
C GLY A 154 4.25 -3.24 9.03
N GLU A 155 5.49 -2.90 9.36
CA GLU A 155 6.29 -1.83 8.73
C GLU A 155 6.44 -2.02 7.21
N ASP A 156 6.56 -3.26 6.74
CA ASP A 156 6.65 -3.57 5.30
C ASP A 156 5.29 -3.56 4.57
N ALA A 157 4.19 -3.42 5.31
CA ALA A 157 2.84 -3.54 4.78
C ALA A 157 2.11 -2.20 4.62
N GLN A 158 2.56 -1.16 5.32
CA GLN A 158 2.01 0.19 5.26
C GLN A 158 3.09 1.23 5.60
N ILE A 159 2.99 2.41 4.99
CA ILE A 159 3.85 3.55 5.31
C ILE A 159 3.21 4.33 6.46
N PRO A 160 3.94 4.60 7.56
CA PRO A 160 3.39 5.34 8.68
C PRO A 160 2.97 6.75 8.25
N LYS A 161 1.80 7.18 8.70
CA LYS A 161 1.32 8.56 8.49
C LYS A 161 2.28 9.57 9.14
N PRO A 162 2.44 10.77 8.56
CA PRO A 162 3.08 11.90 9.23
C PRO A 162 2.45 12.18 10.59
N THR A 163 3.26 12.41 11.60
CA THR A 163 2.75 12.91 12.89
C THR A 163 2.52 14.42 12.85
N VAL A 164 1.70 14.93 13.76
CA VAL A 164 1.47 16.38 13.90
C VAL A 164 2.77 17.09 14.29
N GLU A 165 3.64 16.43 15.05
CA GLU A 165 4.96 16.93 15.44
C GLU A 165 5.89 17.03 14.23
N GLU A 166 6.02 15.95 13.43
CA GLU A 166 6.81 15.95 12.19
C GLU A 166 6.37 17.07 11.24
N TYR A 167 5.05 17.26 11.07
CA TYR A 167 4.52 18.33 10.23
C TYR A 167 4.87 19.73 10.77
N LYS A 168 4.77 19.94 12.08
CA LYS A 168 5.10 21.22 12.73
C LYS A 168 6.58 21.53 12.66
N GLU A 169 7.46 20.56 12.89
CA GLU A 169 8.91 20.75 12.81
C GLU A 169 9.34 21.24 11.43
N ILE A 170 8.85 20.61 10.36
CA ILE A 170 9.19 21.00 8.99
C ILE A 170 8.60 22.37 8.65
N THR A 171 7.34 22.63 9.04
CA THR A 171 6.67 23.90 8.73
C THR A 171 7.24 25.07 9.53
N SER A 172 7.63 24.86 10.79
CA SER A 172 8.19 25.91 11.67
C SER A 172 9.66 26.23 11.34
N GLY A 173 10.44 25.25 10.88
CA GLY A 173 11.82 25.47 10.45
C GLY A 173 11.95 26.36 9.20
N HIS A 174 10.90 26.48 8.39
CA HIS A 174 10.86 27.36 7.21
C HIS A 174 10.50 28.83 7.52
N GLY A 175 10.25 29.19 8.78
CA GLY A 175 9.86 30.55 9.20
C GLY A 175 11.01 31.52 9.53
N HIS A 176 12.27 31.11 9.35
CA HIS A 176 13.45 31.89 9.75
C HIS A 176 14.36 32.26 8.57
N HIS A 177 13.87 32.97 7.55
CA HIS A 177 14.73 33.74 6.62
C HIS A 177 13.98 34.94 6.03
#